data_AF-A0A1G8UTN4-F1
#
_entry.id   AF-A0A1G8UTN4-F1
#
_cell.length_a   1.000
_cell.length_b   1.000
_cell.length_c   1.000
_cell.angle_alpha   90.00
_cell.angle_beta   90.00
_cell.angle_gamma   90.00
#
_symmetry.space_group_name_H-M   'P 1'
#
loop_
_entity.id
_entity.type
_entity.pdbx_description
1 polymer ?
#
loop_
_entity_poly.entity_id
_entity_poly.type
_entity_poly.pdbx_seq_one_letter_code
_entity_poly.pdbx_strand_id
1 'polypeptide(L)'
;MARGFEGPDEPDDTAEADGAAGANGTAGADGAGEPGGTAGADDAAGIEGTLADTYVAALQHDLVDLPPETTLVGVVRKPTPWFHAAVDENQPELGPPTELLESFRTTVDDLKMRGVCEEGAHNAAWDEVGFEEAYRDHLEESADARAALEGLETRLADGESLALVCFENTAKKRCHRTVLRDVLAERA
;
A
#
# COMPACT_ATOMS: atom_id res chain seq x y z
N MET A 1 2.82 -56.45 -31.45
CA MET A 1 4.29 -56.39 -31.22
C MET A 1 4.55 -55.24 -30.28
N ALA A 2 5.39 -55.49 -29.27
CA ALA A 2 5.40 -54.83 -27.96
C ALA A 2 5.77 -53.34 -27.98
N ARG A 3 5.08 -52.56 -27.11
CA ARG A 3 5.45 -51.19 -26.75
C ARG A 3 6.42 -51.26 -25.57
N GLY A 4 7.63 -50.72 -25.75
CA GLY A 4 8.60 -50.52 -24.68
C GLY A 4 8.15 -49.35 -23.81
N PHE A 5 8.08 -49.60 -22.50
CA PHE A 5 7.77 -48.63 -21.46
C PHE A 5 9.11 -48.33 -20.76
N GLU A 6 9.72 -47.19 -21.08
CA GLU A 6 10.92 -46.69 -20.40
C GLU A 6 10.43 -45.81 -19.24
N GLY A 7 10.56 -46.32 -18.01
CA GLY A 7 10.33 -45.55 -16.79
C GLY A 7 11.56 -44.73 -16.41
N PRO A 8 11.40 -43.55 -15.80
CA PRO A 8 12.53 -42.78 -15.30
C PRO A 8 13.08 -43.32 -13.97
N ASP A 9 14.41 -43.33 -13.90
CA ASP A 9 15.31 -43.58 -12.76
C ASP A 9 14.84 -42.92 -11.44
N GLU A 10 14.93 -43.70 -10.36
CA GLU A 10 14.81 -43.27 -8.97
C GLU A 10 16.05 -42.46 -8.52
N PRO A 11 15.91 -41.37 -7.75
CA PRO A 11 17.05 -40.79 -7.04
C PRO A 11 17.34 -41.51 -5.72
N ASP A 12 18.60 -41.91 -5.57
CA ASP A 12 19.21 -42.55 -4.40
C ASP A 12 19.28 -41.60 -3.20
N ASP A 13 18.95 -42.19 -2.04
CA ASP A 13 18.77 -41.62 -0.72
C ASP A 13 20.10 -41.74 0.04
N THR A 14 20.77 -40.62 0.37
CA THR A 14 21.80 -40.62 1.42
C THR A 14 21.68 -39.40 2.33
N ALA A 15 21.14 -39.68 3.51
CA ALA A 15 21.16 -38.86 4.70
C ALA A 15 22.58 -38.77 5.28
N GLU A 16 22.97 -37.57 5.74
CA GLU A 16 23.90 -37.43 6.86
C GLU A 16 23.36 -36.37 7.83
N ALA A 17 23.21 -36.80 9.09
CA ALA A 17 22.75 -36.04 10.22
C ALA A 17 23.79 -36.15 11.33
N ASP A 18 24.31 -35.00 11.77
CA ASP A 18 25.05 -34.76 13.01
C ASP A 18 24.84 -33.27 13.33
N GLY A 19 24.53 -32.78 14.52
CA GLY A 19 24.56 -33.36 15.85
C GLY A 19 24.85 -32.23 16.85
N ALA A 20 23.80 -31.78 17.55
CA ALA A 20 23.75 -31.24 18.92
C ALA A 20 24.62 -30.04 19.39
N ALA A 21 23.94 -29.05 20.02
CA ALA A 21 23.98 -28.76 21.47
C ALA A 21 24.13 -27.27 21.88
N GLY A 22 23.25 -26.86 22.81
CA GLY A 22 23.47 -25.77 23.79
C GLY A 22 22.79 -24.45 23.44
N ALA A 23 22.09 -23.73 24.33
CA ALA A 23 21.76 -23.95 25.72
C ALA A 23 20.54 -23.08 26.10
N ASN A 24 19.86 -23.53 27.14
CA ASN A 24 18.70 -22.93 27.77
C ASN A 24 19.06 -21.64 28.54
N GLY A 25 18.18 -20.65 28.55
CA GLY A 25 18.34 -19.42 29.33
C GLY A 25 17.00 -18.73 29.53
N THR A 26 16.34 -19.02 30.65
CA THR A 26 15.13 -18.35 31.13
C THR A 26 15.47 -17.34 32.23
N ALA A 27 14.98 -16.10 32.07
CA ALA A 27 14.64 -15.10 33.09
C ALA A 27 14.19 -13.85 32.29
N GLY A 28 12.99 -13.30 32.40
CA GLY A 28 12.22 -13.01 33.59
C GLY A 28 12.51 -11.56 34.01
N ALA A 29 11.72 -10.59 33.55
CA ALA A 29 11.48 -9.31 34.22
C ALA A 29 10.34 -8.54 33.56
N ASP A 30 9.40 -8.18 34.42
CA ASP A 30 8.29 -7.24 34.26
C ASP A 30 8.70 -5.90 33.64
N GLY A 31 7.77 -5.29 32.91
CA GLY A 31 7.94 -3.95 32.37
C GLY A 31 6.66 -3.43 31.74
N ALA A 32 5.74 -2.99 32.59
CA ALA A 32 4.69 -2.06 32.21
C ALA A 32 5.32 -0.81 31.55
N GLY A 33 4.70 -0.32 30.47
CA GLY A 33 5.13 0.91 29.82
C GLY A 33 4.47 1.09 28.46
N GLU A 34 3.20 1.46 28.45
CA GLU A 34 2.72 2.39 27.43
C GLU A 34 3.59 3.65 27.48
N PRO A 35 4.01 4.15 26.31
CA PRO A 35 3.45 5.43 25.87
C PRO A 35 3.06 5.32 24.38
N GLY A 36 1.87 5.74 23.96
CA GLY A 36 1.43 7.12 24.10
C GLY A 36 2.25 7.98 23.13
N GLY A 37 1.77 8.14 21.89
CA GLY A 37 2.52 8.83 20.84
C GLY A 37 1.68 9.14 19.62
N THR A 38 0.53 9.75 19.86
CA THR A 38 -0.14 10.75 19.01
C THR A 38 -0.15 10.48 17.50
N ALA A 39 -1.30 9.99 17.02
CA ALA A 39 -1.83 10.49 15.77
C ALA A 39 -1.70 12.02 15.82
N GLY A 40 -0.88 12.56 14.91
CA GLY A 40 -0.81 13.99 14.68
C GLY A 40 -2.19 14.43 14.23
N ALA A 41 -3.01 14.88 15.18
CA ALA A 41 -3.90 16.00 14.95
C ALA A 41 -2.97 17.19 14.77
N ASP A 42 -2.38 17.29 13.58
CA ASP A 42 -1.77 18.53 13.16
C ASP A 42 -2.94 19.48 12.90
N ASP A 43 -3.26 20.28 13.93
CA ASP A 43 -3.98 21.54 13.84
C ASP A 43 -3.23 22.47 12.86
N ALA A 44 -3.34 22.18 11.56
CA ALA A 44 -3.01 23.10 10.49
C ALA A 44 -4.29 23.87 10.16
N ALA A 45 -4.32 25.14 10.59
CA ALA A 45 -5.40 26.06 10.31
C ALA A 45 -5.58 26.22 8.80
N GLY A 46 -6.58 25.51 8.25
CA GLY A 46 -6.91 25.47 6.83
C GLY A 46 -8.04 24.51 6.46
N ILE A 47 -8.28 23.47 7.28
CA ILE A 47 -9.31 22.45 7.00
C ILE A 47 -10.10 22.13 8.27
N GLU A 48 -11.44 22.23 8.21
CA GLU A 48 -12.32 21.88 9.34
C GLU A 48 -12.51 20.36 9.51
N GLY A 49 -12.31 19.58 8.43
CA GLY A 49 -12.37 18.12 8.40
C GLY A 49 -11.02 17.42 8.62
N THR A 50 -11.04 16.10 8.84
CA THR A 50 -9.82 15.29 9.02
C THR A 50 -9.49 14.44 7.79
N LEU A 51 -8.21 14.35 7.43
CA LEU A 51 -7.75 13.51 6.33
C LEU A 51 -6.91 12.33 6.87
N ALA A 52 -7.36 11.11 6.57
CA ALA A 52 -6.66 9.87 6.89
C ALA A 52 -6.30 9.08 5.63
N ASP A 53 -5.40 8.11 5.75
CA ASP A 53 -5.11 7.14 4.69
C ASP A 53 -5.08 5.71 5.24
N THR A 54 -5.57 4.76 4.45
CA THR A 54 -5.66 3.35 4.83
C THR A 54 -5.55 2.43 3.62
N TYR A 55 -5.52 1.12 3.87
CA TYR A 55 -5.54 0.09 2.85
C TYR A 55 -6.75 -0.83 3.00
N VAL A 56 -7.24 -1.36 1.89
CA VAL A 56 -8.50 -2.12 1.85
C VAL A 56 -8.49 -3.35 2.77
N ALA A 57 -7.36 -4.04 2.90
CA ALA A 57 -7.27 -5.20 3.80
C ALA A 57 -7.34 -4.78 5.28
N ALA A 58 -6.94 -3.55 5.62
CA ALA A 58 -7.06 -3.03 6.98
C ALA A 58 -8.54 -2.81 7.34
N LEU A 59 -9.32 -2.28 6.39
CA LEU A 59 -10.77 -2.12 6.54
C LEU A 59 -11.49 -3.47 6.66
N GLN A 60 -11.13 -4.44 5.81
CA GLN A 60 -11.73 -5.77 5.81
C GLN A 60 -11.43 -6.60 7.07
N HIS A 61 -10.38 -6.24 7.80
CA HIS A 61 -9.95 -6.93 9.01
C HIS A 61 -10.13 -6.09 10.28
N ASP A 62 -10.84 -4.96 10.19
CA ASP A 62 -11.09 -4.02 11.31
C ASP A 62 -9.79 -3.61 12.04
N LEU A 63 -8.71 -3.38 11.26
CA LEU A 63 -7.37 -3.03 11.78
C LEU A 63 -7.13 -1.52 11.85
N VAL A 64 -8.11 -0.70 11.48
CA VAL A 64 -8.03 0.77 11.53
C VAL A 64 -9.23 1.31 12.27
N ASP A 65 -8.95 2.19 13.22
CA ASP A 65 -9.95 2.93 13.97
C ASP A 65 -10.19 4.27 13.27
N LEU A 66 -11.24 4.32 12.44
CA LEU A 66 -11.72 5.56 11.82
C LEU A 66 -13.02 5.99 12.49
N PRO A 67 -13.26 7.30 12.65
CA PRO A 67 -14.57 7.80 13.06
C PRO A 67 -15.67 7.24 12.14
N PRO A 68 -16.82 6.82 12.68
CA PRO A 68 -17.88 6.17 11.89
C PRO A 68 -18.48 7.10 10.82
N GLU A 69 -18.33 8.41 10.98
CA GLU A 69 -18.72 9.43 9.99
C GLU A 69 -17.67 9.68 8.89
N THR A 70 -16.53 8.99 8.89
CA THR A 70 -15.48 9.18 7.89
C THR A 70 -15.85 8.54 6.56
N THR A 71 -15.89 9.33 5.50
CA THR A 71 -16.15 8.82 4.15
C THR A 71 -14.92 8.12 3.58
N LEU A 72 -15.08 6.87 3.15
CA LEU A 72 -14.03 6.04 2.56
C LEU A 72 -13.94 6.30 1.06
N VAL A 73 -12.89 6.99 0.64
CA VAL A 73 -12.65 7.37 -0.76
C VAL A 73 -11.57 6.49 -1.37
N GLY A 74 -11.97 5.60 -2.27
CA GLY A 74 -11.05 4.81 -3.09
C GLY A 74 -10.32 5.67 -4.12
N VAL A 75 -9.00 5.51 -4.22
CA VAL A 75 -8.16 6.27 -5.17
C VAL A 75 -7.47 5.35 -6.17
N VAL A 76 -8.24 4.38 -6.68
CA VAL A 76 -7.77 3.32 -7.56
C VAL A 76 -8.27 3.55 -8.98
N ARG A 77 -7.35 3.56 -9.95
CA ARG A 77 -7.69 3.79 -11.37
C ARG A 77 -8.60 2.72 -11.97
N LYS A 78 -8.36 1.45 -11.64
CA LYS A 78 -9.14 0.30 -12.10
C LYS A 78 -9.56 -0.55 -10.89
N PRO A 79 -10.61 -0.15 -10.16
CA PRO A 79 -11.07 -0.90 -8.99
C PRO A 79 -11.63 -2.25 -9.44
N THR A 80 -11.42 -3.27 -8.61
CA THR A 80 -12.09 -4.56 -8.77
C THR A 80 -13.52 -4.47 -8.23
N PRO A 81 -14.47 -5.30 -8.69
CA PRO A 81 -15.85 -5.23 -8.20
C PRO A 81 -16.00 -5.32 -6.67
N TRP A 82 -15.14 -6.11 -6.02
CA TRP A 82 -15.13 -6.25 -4.56
C TRP A 82 -14.58 -5.02 -3.84
N PHE A 83 -13.77 -4.20 -4.50
CA PHE A 83 -13.24 -2.97 -3.91
C PHE A 83 -14.35 -1.95 -3.65
N HIS A 84 -15.33 -1.85 -4.57
CA HIS A 84 -16.51 -0.99 -4.39
C HIS A 84 -17.37 -1.36 -3.19
N ALA A 85 -17.26 -2.58 -2.66
CA ALA A 85 -17.99 -2.98 -1.46
C ALA A 85 -17.28 -2.56 -0.16
N ALA A 86 -16.01 -2.13 -0.26
CA ALA A 86 -15.16 -1.77 0.88
C ALA A 86 -14.91 -0.26 1.01
N VAL A 87 -15.42 0.54 0.07
CA VAL A 87 -15.31 2.00 0.05
C VAL A 87 -16.68 2.60 -0.26
N ASP A 88 -16.94 3.83 0.18
CA ASP A 88 -18.19 4.53 -0.10
C ASP A 88 -18.24 5.01 -1.56
N GLU A 89 -17.08 5.42 -2.08
CA GLU A 89 -16.91 5.87 -3.46
C GLU A 89 -15.48 5.60 -3.96
N ASN A 90 -15.26 5.71 -5.28
CA ASN A 90 -13.93 5.63 -5.87
C ASN A 90 -13.73 6.73 -6.92
N GLN A 91 -12.60 7.43 -6.81
CA GLN A 91 -12.13 8.49 -7.72
C GLN A 91 -10.98 7.94 -8.59
N PRO A 92 -11.27 7.28 -9.73
CA PRO A 92 -10.23 6.70 -10.58
C PRO A 92 -9.30 7.74 -11.21
N GLU A 93 -9.74 8.99 -11.31
CA GLU A 93 -8.97 10.15 -11.78
C GLU A 93 -7.76 10.42 -10.87
N LEU A 94 -7.89 10.15 -9.57
CA LEU A 94 -6.80 10.25 -8.60
C LEU A 94 -5.88 9.03 -8.60
N GLY A 95 -6.19 7.98 -9.35
CA GLY A 95 -5.30 6.83 -9.50
C GLY A 95 -4.10 7.14 -10.42
N PRO A 96 -2.90 6.56 -10.17
CA PRO A 96 -1.74 6.80 -11.02
C PRO A 96 -2.03 6.45 -12.49
N PRO A 97 -1.45 7.19 -13.46
CA PRO A 97 -1.72 6.97 -14.88
C PRO A 97 -1.33 5.57 -15.33
N THR A 98 -2.03 5.04 -16.33
CA THR A 98 -1.86 3.64 -16.78
C THR A 98 -0.41 3.34 -17.18
N GLU A 99 0.23 4.23 -17.94
CA GLU A 99 1.60 4.05 -18.41
C GLU A 99 2.59 3.97 -17.24
N LEU A 100 2.40 4.81 -16.21
CA LEU A 100 3.22 4.76 -14.99
C LEU A 100 3.03 3.44 -14.23
N LEU A 101 1.78 2.98 -14.09
CA LEU A 101 1.49 1.70 -13.45
C LEU A 101 2.09 0.51 -14.21
N GLU A 102 2.06 0.53 -15.53
CA GLU A 102 2.62 -0.53 -16.38
C GLU A 102 4.14 -0.53 -16.34
N SER A 103 4.78 0.64 -16.41
CA SER A 103 6.23 0.80 -16.24
C SER A 103 6.67 0.27 -14.87
N PHE A 104 6.01 0.73 -13.80
CA PHE A 104 6.30 0.29 -12.44
C PHE A 104 6.20 -1.24 -12.28
N ARG A 105 5.10 -1.85 -12.74
CA ARG A 105 4.92 -3.32 -12.66
C ARG A 105 6.00 -4.07 -13.41
N THR A 106 6.34 -3.61 -14.61
CA THR A 106 7.39 -4.23 -15.43
C THR A 106 8.74 -4.20 -14.71
N THR A 107 9.09 -3.07 -14.10
CA THR A 107 10.34 -2.92 -13.34
C THR A 107 10.35 -3.79 -12.08
N VAL A 108 9.23 -3.87 -11.35
CA VAL A 108 9.10 -4.77 -10.19
C VAL A 108 9.33 -6.22 -10.59
N ASP A 109 8.72 -6.67 -11.69
CA ASP A 109 8.85 -8.06 -12.16
C ASP A 109 10.29 -8.36 -12.61
N ASP A 110 10.97 -7.42 -13.28
CA ASP A 110 12.39 -7.56 -13.64
C ASP A 110 13.30 -7.70 -12.40
N LEU A 111 13.10 -6.84 -11.38
CA LEU A 111 13.84 -6.91 -10.13
C LEU A 111 13.60 -8.25 -9.40
N LYS A 112 12.36 -8.74 -9.40
CA LYS A 112 12.03 -10.07 -8.84
C LYS A 112 12.72 -11.20 -9.62
N MET A 113 12.76 -11.13 -10.95
CA MET A 113 13.48 -12.11 -11.77
C MET A 113 14.99 -12.12 -11.51
N ARG A 114 15.55 -10.99 -11.07
CA ARG A 114 16.94 -10.87 -10.61
C ARG A 114 17.17 -11.33 -9.16
N GLY A 115 16.13 -11.82 -8.48
CA GLY A 115 16.21 -12.37 -7.12
C GLY A 115 16.01 -11.34 -6.01
N VAL A 116 15.56 -10.12 -6.31
CA VAL A 116 15.20 -9.14 -5.28
C VAL A 116 13.89 -9.57 -4.62
N CYS A 117 13.81 -9.46 -3.28
CA CYS A 117 12.58 -9.76 -2.55
C CYS A 117 11.44 -8.82 -2.95
N GLU A 118 10.18 -9.22 -2.74
CA GLU A 118 9.01 -8.46 -3.21
C GLU A 118 8.99 -7.00 -2.72
N GLU A 119 9.21 -6.78 -1.42
CA GLU A 119 9.21 -5.45 -0.81
C GLU A 119 10.36 -4.59 -1.35
N GLY A 120 11.54 -5.19 -1.49
CA GLY A 120 12.71 -4.54 -2.07
C GLY A 120 12.50 -4.17 -3.54
N ALA A 121 11.94 -5.09 -4.34
CA ALA A 121 11.66 -4.89 -5.75
C ALA A 121 10.62 -3.78 -5.94
N HIS A 122 9.59 -3.74 -5.09
CA HIS A 122 8.58 -2.68 -5.08
C HIS A 122 9.22 -1.30 -4.86
N ASN A 123 9.97 -1.14 -3.77
CA ASN A 123 10.52 0.18 -3.43
C ASN A 123 11.67 0.60 -4.36
N ALA A 124 12.48 -0.35 -4.85
CA ALA A 124 13.49 -0.07 -5.86
C ALA A 124 12.85 0.36 -7.19
N ALA A 125 11.80 -0.35 -7.66
CA ALA A 125 11.08 0.04 -8.86
C ALA A 125 10.45 1.43 -8.73
N TRP A 126 9.97 1.79 -7.54
CA TRP A 126 9.37 3.10 -7.26
C TRP A 126 10.37 4.21 -7.55
N ASP A 127 11.61 4.04 -7.09
CA ASP A 127 12.70 4.98 -7.31
C ASP A 127 13.19 4.94 -8.76
N GLU A 128 13.35 3.75 -9.35
CA GLU A 128 13.85 3.56 -10.72
C GLU A 128 12.94 4.21 -11.78
N VAL A 129 11.61 4.19 -11.59
CA VAL A 129 10.67 4.80 -12.53
C VAL A 129 10.30 6.24 -12.19
N GLY A 130 10.86 6.81 -11.11
CA GLY A 130 10.50 8.15 -10.64
C GLY A 130 9.02 8.28 -10.29
N PHE A 131 8.45 7.25 -9.64
CA PHE A 131 6.99 7.11 -9.50
C PHE A 131 6.34 8.31 -8.81
N GLU A 132 6.95 8.79 -7.73
CA GLU A 132 6.41 9.90 -6.94
C GLU A 132 6.32 11.19 -7.76
N GLU A 133 7.41 11.57 -8.43
CA GLU A 133 7.48 12.78 -9.25
C GLU A 133 6.48 12.69 -10.41
N ALA A 134 6.51 11.60 -11.17
CA ALA A 134 5.58 11.40 -12.29
C ALA A 134 4.11 11.39 -11.85
N TYR A 135 3.82 10.92 -10.64
CA TYR A 135 2.47 10.96 -10.09
C TYR A 135 2.07 12.36 -9.61
N ARG A 136 2.97 13.12 -8.96
CA ARG A 136 2.73 14.53 -8.62
C ARG A 136 2.48 15.36 -9.88
N ASP A 137 3.29 15.19 -10.92
CA ASP A 137 3.09 15.85 -12.22
C ASP A 137 1.71 15.52 -12.81
N HIS A 138 1.28 14.25 -12.73
CA HIS A 138 -0.05 13.86 -13.18
C HIS A 138 -1.17 14.59 -12.42
N LEU A 139 -1.05 14.70 -11.09
CA LEU A 139 -2.01 15.40 -10.24
C LEU A 139 -2.07 16.91 -10.54
N GLU A 140 -0.96 17.50 -11.00
CA GLU A 140 -0.89 18.92 -11.36
C GLU A 140 -1.34 19.21 -12.79
N GLU A 141 -0.98 18.36 -13.76
CA GLU A 141 -1.21 18.64 -15.17
C GLU A 141 -2.60 18.17 -15.63
N SER A 142 -3.08 17.03 -15.12
CA SER A 142 -4.36 16.45 -15.52
C SER A 142 -5.53 17.29 -15.02
N ALA A 143 -6.36 17.76 -15.95
CA ALA A 143 -7.57 18.51 -15.61
C ALA A 143 -8.56 17.69 -14.78
N ASP A 144 -8.70 16.41 -15.08
CA ASP A 144 -9.60 15.51 -14.37
C ASP A 144 -9.08 15.22 -12.95
N ALA A 145 -7.78 14.99 -12.79
CA ALA A 145 -7.17 14.79 -11.47
C ALA A 145 -7.27 16.05 -10.61
N ARG A 146 -7.01 17.24 -11.19
CA ARG A 146 -7.18 18.52 -10.50
C ARG A 146 -8.62 18.77 -10.06
N ALA A 147 -9.60 18.51 -10.92
CA ALA A 147 -11.01 18.66 -10.56
C ALA A 147 -11.42 17.70 -9.43
N ALA A 148 -10.91 16.46 -9.44
CA ALA A 148 -11.13 15.51 -8.36
C ALA A 148 -10.45 15.95 -7.05
N LEU A 149 -9.22 16.48 -7.12
CA LEU A 149 -8.52 17.05 -5.97
C LEU A 149 -9.28 18.23 -5.35
N GLU A 150 -9.67 19.22 -6.17
CA GLU A 150 -10.45 20.39 -5.74
C GLU A 150 -11.78 19.96 -5.07
N GLY A 151 -12.39 18.86 -5.55
CA GLY A 151 -13.58 18.27 -4.95
C GLY A 151 -13.34 17.71 -3.54
N LEU A 152 -12.21 17.02 -3.32
CA LEU A 152 -11.84 16.53 -1.99
C LEU A 152 -11.43 17.68 -1.06
N GLU A 153 -10.66 18.65 -1.55
CA GLU A 153 -10.27 19.86 -0.82
C GLU A 153 -11.49 20.64 -0.34
N THR A 154 -12.49 20.84 -1.19
CA THR A 154 -13.74 21.54 -0.83
C THR A 154 -14.47 20.81 0.29
N ARG A 155 -14.58 19.48 0.22
CA ARG A 155 -15.27 18.67 1.25
C ARG A 155 -14.55 18.71 2.59
N LEU A 156 -13.24 18.59 2.55
CA LEU A 156 -12.38 18.73 3.73
C LEU A 156 -12.57 20.14 4.35
N ALA A 157 -12.56 21.19 3.53
CA ALA A 157 -12.78 22.57 3.97
C ALA A 157 -14.18 22.78 4.58
N ASP A 158 -15.21 22.08 4.05
CA ASP A 158 -16.57 22.08 4.58
C ASP A 158 -16.73 21.27 5.90
N GLY A 159 -15.66 20.66 6.41
CA GLY A 159 -15.66 19.91 7.68
C GLY A 159 -15.82 18.40 7.54
N GLU A 160 -15.88 17.86 6.32
CA GLU A 160 -16.04 16.42 6.11
C GLU A 160 -14.73 15.68 6.40
N SER A 161 -14.80 14.56 7.14
CA SER A 161 -13.65 13.69 7.37
C SER A 161 -13.55 12.62 6.30
N LEU A 162 -12.40 12.50 5.65
CA LEU A 162 -12.16 11.60 4.52
C LEU A 162 -11.01 10.63 4.81
N ALA A 163 -11.15 9.38 4.38
CA ALA A 163 -10.06 8.40 4.39
C ALA A 163 -9.76 7.90 2.98
N LEU A 164 -8.51 8.09 2.53
CA LEU A 164 -8.04 7.63 1.24
C LEU A 164 -7.71 6.13 1.28
N VAL A 165 -8.31 5.35 0.38
CA VAL A 165 -8.19 3.89 0.36
C VAL A 165 -7.50 3.42 -0.92
N CYS A 166 -6.46 2.60 -0.74
CA CYS A 166 -5.76 1.89 -1.83
C CYS A 166 -5.56 0.41 -1.47
N PHE A 167 -5.05 -0.40 -2.41
CA PHE A 167 -4.76 -1.82 -2.19
C PHE A 167 -3.53 -2.07 -1.32
N GLU A 168 -2.46 -1.31 -1.51
CA GLU A 168 -1.13 -1.69 -1.01
C GLU A 168 -0.97 -1.35 0.48
N ASN A 169 -0.27 -2.20 1.25
CA ASN A 169 0.01 -1.93 2.66
C ASN A 169 1.27 -1.05 2.79
N THR A 170 1.12 0.14 3.37
CA THR A 170 2.21 1.14 3.47
C THR A 170 3.24 0.84 4.55
N ALA A 171 3.00 -0.14 5.44
CA ALA A 171 3.95 -0.48 6.50
C ALA A 171 5.32 -0.93 5.96
N LYS A 172 5.39 -1.37 4.69
CA LYS A 172 6.62 -1.91 4.08
C LYS A 172 6.88 -1.44 2.65
N LYS A 173 5.86 -0.89 1.98
CA LYS A 173 5.92 -0.49 0.58
C LYS A 173 5.45 0.96 0.44
N ARG A 174 6.10 1.72 -0.44
CA ARG A 174 5.61 3.06 -0.82
C ARG A 174 4.27 2.94 -1.54
N CYS A 175 3.40 3.93 -1.43
CA CYS A 175 2.10 3.90 -2.09
C CYS A 175 1.72 5.31 -2.57
N HIS A 176 1.05 5.37 -3.72
CA HIS A 176 0.56 6.65 -4.27
C HIS A 176 -0.44 7.35 -3.34
N ARG A 177 -1.17 6.62 -2.48
CA ARG A 177 -2.08 7.26 -1.52
C ARG A 177 -1.34 8.18 -0.56
N THR A 178 -0.11 7.83 -0.18
CA THR A 178 0.69 8.64 0.74
C THR A 178 1.08 9.94 0.04
N VAL A 179 1.53 9.86 -1.20
CA VAL A 179 1.81 11.04 -2.04
C VAL A 179 0.56 11.91 -2.20
N LEU A 180 -0.60 11.30 -2.47
CA LEU A 180 -1.87 12.02 -2.63
C LEU A 180 -2.30 12.73 -1.34
N ARG A 181 -2.17 12.05 -0.19
CA ARG A 181 -2.44 12.65 1.12
C ARG A 181 -1.52 13.85 1.36
N ASP A 182 -0.23 13.69 1.09
CA ASP A 182 0.75 14.76 1.29
C ASP A 182 0.42 15.96 0.39
N VAL A 183 0.06 15.73 -0.89
CA VAL A 183 -0.40 16.80 -1.80
C VAL A 183 -1.64 17.52 -1.28
N LEU A 184 -2.63 16.81 -0.73
CA LEU A 184 -3.82 17.43 -0.14
C LEU A 184 -3.48 18.24 1.12
N ALA A 185 -2.58 17.72 1.96
CA ALA A 185 -2.12 18.41 3.16
C ALA A 185 -1.25 19.64 2.86
N GLU A 186 -0.52 19.65 1.74
CA GLU A 186 0.26 20.81 1.27
C GLU A 186 -0.63 21.94 0.72
N ARG A 187 -1.88 21.64 0.36
CA ARG A 187 -2.85 22.57 -0.24
C ARG A 187 -3.91 23.08 0.75
N ALA A 188 -4.06 22.37 1.87
CA ALA A 188 -4.80 22.74 3.07
C ALA A 188 -4.33 24.08 3.67
#